data_AF-A0A9E6ZYG5-F1
#
_entry.id   AF-A0A9E6ZYG5-F1
#
_cell.length_a   1.000
_cell.length_b   1.000
_cell.length_c   1.000
_cell.angle_alpha   90.00
_cell.angle_beta   90.00
_cell.angle_gamma   90.00
#
_symmetry.space_group_name_H-M   'P 1'
#
loop_
_entity.id
_entity.type
_entity.pdbx_description
1 polymer ?
#
loop_
_entity_poly.entity_id
_entity_poly.type
_entity_poly.pdbx_seq_one_letter_code
_entity_poly.pdbx_strand_id
1 'polypeptide(L)'
;MSDPAAEPPVEPPAERLARVLGRFPALAVAVSGGVDSLTLASFAHAHGLPLTVIHAVSPAVPTEATARVRAMAAAQGWELIVTGTGEFDDARYRDNPVDRCYFCKTNLYDRIAGLTDRPIASGANLDDLGDYRPGLIAAAERRVVHPFIEAQITKAEVRALARELGLGAVAELPAQPCLASRVETGIAIDAGDLAFVELAERRLAALTGSGTLRCRITHQGVAVELGEGATGREGAVDALMTQLCAGVGRIYAGRRAYRRGAMFVGAPAMGA
;
A
#
# COMPACT_ATOMS: atom_id res chain seq x y z
N MET A 1 16.64 -30.16 40.91
CA MET A 1 16.36 -30.09 39.46
C MET A 1 15.14 -29.23 39.31
N SER A 2 15.33 -27.93 39.04
CA SER A 2 14.21 -27.02 38.81
C SER A 2 13.71 -27.25 37.38
N ASP A 3 12.45 -27.59 37.25
CA ASP A 3 11.73 -27.67 35.98
C ASP A 3 11.74 -26.27 35.34
N PRO A 4 12.15 -26.09 34.08
CA PRO A 4 12.00 -24.79 33.42
C PRO A 4 10.50 -24.51 33.30
N ALA A 5 10.03 -23.45 33.99
CA ALA A 5 8.66 -23.00 33.88
C ALA A 5 8.30 -22.84 32.40
N ALA A 6 7.28 -23.57 31.93
CA ALA A 6 6.76 -23.42 30.58
C ALA A 6 6.41 -21.94 30.37
N GLU A 7 6.91 -21.34 29.29
CA GLU A 7 6.49 -19.99 28.91
C GLU A 7 4.96 -19.97 28.79
N PRO A 8 4.30 -18.92 29.33
CA PRO A 8 2.86 -18.79 29.19
C PRO A 8 2.49 -18.80 27.70
N PRO A 9 1.34 -19.40 27.32
CA PRO A 9 0.92 -19.43 25.93
C PRO A 9 0.81 -18.00 25.39
N VAL A 10 1.40 -17.76 24.22
CA VAL A 10 1.33 -16.47 23.54
C VAL A 10 -0.13 -16.18 23.22
N GLU A 11 -0.65 -15.09 23.76
CA GLU A 11 -2.02 -14.62 23.53
C GLU A 11 -2.32 -14.50 22.03
N PRO A 12 -3.46 -15.01 21.52
CA PRO A 12 -3.78 -14.97 20.08
C PRO A 12 -3.79 -13.55 19.49
N PRO A 13 -3.42 -13.37 18.20
CA PRO A 13 -3.37 -12.05 17.56
C PRO A 13 -4.68 -11.27 17.65
N ALA A 14 -5.82 -11.96 17.52
CA ALA A 14 -7.15 -11.35 17.63
C ALA A 14 -7.39 -10.73 19.02
N GLU A 15 -7.03 -11.44 20.09
CA GLU A 15 -7.19 -10.95 21.47
C GLU A 15 -6.29 -9.75 21.75
N ARG A 16 -5.02 -9.82 21.31
CA ARG A 16 -4.09 -8.68 21.42
C ARG A 16 -4.63 -7.44 20.70
N LEU A 17 -5.16 -7.62 19.49
CA LEU A 17 -5.73 -6.52 18.70
C LEU A 17 -7.01 -5.96 19.33
N ALA A 18 -7.92 -6.83 19.78
CA ALA A 18 -9.16 -6.41 20.43
C ALA A 18 -8.87 -5.57 21.69
N ARG A 19 -7.88 -5.97 22.50
CA ARG A 19 -7.43 -5.19 23.66
C ARG A 19 -6.90 -3.80 23.28
N VAL A 20 -6.09 -3.71 22.22
CA VAL A 20 -5.59 -2.41 21.74
C VAL A 20 -6.74 -1.54 21.24
N LEU A 21 -7.64 -2.09 20.43
CA LEU A 21 -8.78 -1.36 19.88
C LEU A 21 -9.78 -0.92 20.97
N GLY A 22 -9.96 -1.71 22.03
CA GLY A 22 -10.84 -1.39 23.16
C GLY A 22 -10.43 -0.14 23.96
N ARG A 23 -9.23 0.41 23.72
CA ARG A 23 -8.79 1.67 24.31
C ARG A 23 -9.39 2.90 23.63
N PHE A 24 -10.00 2.74 22.45
CA PHE A 24 -10.57 3.82 21.67
C PHE A 24 -12.10 3.79 21.72
N PRO A 25 -12.77 4.92 21.96
CA PRO A 25 -14.23 4.98 21.91
C PRO A 25 -14.75 4.98 20.47
N ALA A 26 -13.94 5.46 19.51
CA ALA A 26 -14.22 5.48 18.08
C ALA A 26 -12.89 5.65 17.30
N LEU A 27 -12.86 5.25 16.03
CA LEU A 27 -11.70 5.45 15.15
C LEU A 27 -12.11 5.98 13.77
N ALA A 28 -11.17 6.66 13.13
CA ALA A 28 -11.16 6.86 11.70
C ALA A 28 -10.02 6.02 11.10
N VAL A 29 -10.34 4.99 10.31
CA VAL A 29 -9.29 4.12 9.72
C VAL A 29 -8.99 4.59 8.29
N ALA A 30 -7.72 4.94 8.07
CA ALA A 30 -7.21 5.24 6.74
C ALA A 30 -7.01 3.94 5.94
N VAL A 31 -7.87 3.71 4.94
CA VAL A 31 -7.87 2.46 4.16
C VAL A 31 -7.27 2.68 2.79
N SER A 32 -6.21 1.94 2.46
CA SER A 32 -5.53 1.99 1.16
C SER A 32 -6.07 1.00 0.14
N GLY A 33 -6.92 0.06 0.57
CA GLY A 33 -7.37 -1.07 -0.21
C GLY A 33 -6.41 -2.27 -0.20
N GLY A 34 -5.27 -2.17 0.50
CA GLY A 34 -4.39 -3.31 0.76
C GLY A 34 -4.89 -4.20 1.91
N VAL A 35 -4.33 -5.41 2.01
CA VAL A 35 -4.68 -6.40 3.04
C VAL A 35 -4.66 -5.82 4.45
N ASP A 36 -3.63 -5.07 4.83
CA ASP A 36 -3.50 -4.61 6.21
C ASP A 36 -4.63 -3.67 6.62
N SER A 37 -4.83 -2.61 5.84
CA SER A 37 -5.85 -1.61 6.17
C SER A 37 -7.28 -2.15 6.05
N LEU A 38 -7.54 -3.08 5.12
CA LEU A 38 -8.85 -3.72 4.98
C LEU A 38 -9.11 -4.66 6.16
N THR A 39 -8.12 -5.46 6.58
CA THR A 39 -8.23 -6.32 7.75
C THR A 39 -8.46 -5.51 9.02
N LEU A 40 -7.73 -4.40 9.22
CA LEU A 40 -7.92 -3.55 10.40
C LEU A 40 -9.33 -2.98 10.48
N ALA A 41 -9.82 -2.40 9.39
CA ALA A 41 -11.17 -1.84 9.32
C ALA A 41 -12.24 -2.92 9.56
N SER A 42 -12.08 -4.10 8.95
CA SER A 42 -13.02 -5.22 9.09
C SER A 42 -13.03 -5.76 10.52
N PHE A 43 -11.85 -5.94 11.11
CA PHE A 43 -11.72 -6.42 12.49
C PHE A 43 -12.35 -5.44 13.48
N ALA A 44 -12.02 -4.15 13.37
CA ALA A 44 -12.58 -3.11 14.23
C ALA A 44 -14.11 -3.04 14.11
N HIS A 45 -14.63 -3.09 12.88
CA HIS A 45 -16.06 -3.09 12.62
C HIS A 45 -16.77 -4.32 13.22
N ALA A 46 -16.21 -5.52 13.03
CA ALA A 46 -16.77 -6.77 13.57
C ALA A 46 -16.80 -6.80 15.11
N HIS A 47 -15.90 -6.06 15.76
CA HIS A 47 -15.87 -5.92 17.22
C HIS A 47 -16.73 -4.76 17.74
N GLY A 48 -17.57 -4.16 16.89
CA GLY A 48 -18.53 -3.13 17.28
C GLY A 48 -17.92 -1.77 17.57
N LEU A 49 -16.67 -1.51 17.15
CA LEU A 49 -16.03 -0.21 17.33
C LEU A 49 -16.69 0.81 16.39
N PRO A 50 -17.19 1.96 16.89
CA PRO A 50 -17.65 3.04 16.04
C PRO A 50 -16.54 3.51 15.09
N LEU A 51 -16.74 3.26 13.79
CA LEU A 51 -15.70 3.37 12.79
C LEU A 51 -16.16 4.23 11.61
N THR A 52 -15.34 5.18 11.20
CA THR A 52 -15.43 5.82 9.88
C THR A 52 -14.26 5.34 9.05
N VAL A 53 -14.54 4.78 7.88
CA VAL A 53 -13.51 4.35 6.93
C VAL A 53 -13.24 5.49 5.97
N ILE A 54 -11.97 5.89 5.86
CA ILE A 54 -11.58 6.99 4.98
C ILE A 54 -10.62 6.45 3.92
N HIS A 55 -11.05 6.53 2.66
CA HIS A 55 -10.25 6.15 1.52
C HIS A 55 -9.86 7.40 0.72
N ALA A 56 -8.57 7.52 0.48
CA ALA A 56 -8.00 8.63 -0.23
C ALA A 56 -7.73 8.24 -1.68
N VAL A 57 -8.17 9.05 -2.63
CA VAL A 57 -7.97 8.84 -4.06
C VAL A 57 -7.04 9.91 -4.63
N SER A 58 -6.13 9.48 -5.49
CA SER A 58 -5.25 10.36 -6.25
C SER A 58 -4.76 9.62 -7.49
N PRO A 59 -4.10 10.30 -8.45
CA PRO A 59 -3.48 9.62 -9.58
C PRO A 59 -2.48 8.53 -9.17
N ALA A 60 -1.97 8.53 -7.92
CA ALA A 60 -1.05 7.52 -7.44
C ALA A 60 -1.73 6.26 -6.86
N VAL A 61 -3.04 6.30 -6.64
CA VAL A 61 -3.82 5.18 -6.08
C VAL A 61 -4.39 4.34 -7.23
N PRO A 62 -4.07 3.03 -7.31
CA PRO A 62 -4.67 2.16 -8.32
C PRO A 62 -6.20 2.14 -8.24
N THR A 63 -6.84 2.21 -9.40
CA THR A 63 -8.30 2.19 -9.55
C THR A 63 -8.93 0.94 -8.92
N GLU A 64 -8.28 -0.22 -9.06
CA GLU A 64 -8.70 -1.48 -8.43
C GLU A 64 -8.70 -1.44 -6.91
N ALA A 65 -7.77 -0.69 -6.30
CA ALA A 65 -7.75 -0.52 -4.85
C ALA A 65 -8.98 0.28 -4.39
N THR A 66 -9.33 1.35 -5.11
CA THR A 66 -10.55 2.13 -4.84
C THR A 66 -11.80 1.28 -5.00
N ALA A 67 -11.90 0.51 -6.09
CA ALA A 67 -13.02 -0.38 -6.35
C ALA A 67 -13.18 -1.42 -5.22
N ARG A 68 -12.07 -2.00 -4.76
CA ARG A 68 -12.06 -2.97 -3.65
C ARG A 68 -12.56 -2.35 -2.34
N VAL A 69 -12.12 -1.14 -2.00
CA VAL A 69 -12.59 -0.46 -0.78
C VAL A 69 -14.08 -0.17 -0.84
N ARG A 70 -14.59 0.31 -1.98
CA ARG A 70 -16.03 0.57 -2.17
C ARG A 70 -16.86 -0.72 -2.05
N ALA A 71 -16.39 -1.81 -2.67
CA ALA A 71 -17.06 -3.10 -2.57
C ALA A 71 -17.08 -3.63 -1.13
N MET A 72 -15.96 -3.50 -0.40
CA MET A 72 -15.88 -3.92 0.99
C MET A 72 -16.79 -3.08 1.90
N ALA A 73 -16.80 -1.76 1.70
CA ALA A 73 -17.67 -0.87 2.45
C ALA A 73 -19.16 -1.21 2.24
N ALA A 74 -19.56 -1.49 0.99
CA ALA A 74 -20.92 -1.93 0.71
C ALA A 74 -21.26 -3.28 1.33
N ALA A 75 -20.34 -4.25 1.27
CA ALA A 75 -20.54 -5.60 1.81
C ALA A 75 -20.60 -5.62 3.34
N GLN A 76 -19.82 -4.78 4.03
CA GLN A 76 -19.75 -4.73 5.49
C GLN A 76 -20.59 -3.60 6.10
N GLY A 77 -21.21 -2.74 5.30
CA GLY A 77 -21.99 -1.60 5.82
C GLY A 77 -21.14 -0.53 6.49
N TRP A 78 -19.91 -0.28 6.01
CA TRP A 78 -19.04 0.76 6.56
C TRP A 78 -19.54 2.17 6.21
N GLU A 79 -19.39 3.10 7.16
CA GLU A 79 -19.41 4.53 6.87
C GLU A 79 -18.13 4.89 6.09
N LEU A 80 -18.22 4.94 4.75
CA LEU A 80 -17.09 5.22 3.87
C LEU A 80 -17.10 6.68 3.40
N ILE A 81 -16.02 7.40 3.69
CA ILE A 81 -15.70 8.70 3.10
C ILE A 81 -14.61 8.50 2.05
N VAL A 82 -14.86 8.96 0.81
CA VAL A 82 -13.86 9.01 -0.25
C VAL A 82 -13.45 10.45 -0.52
N THR A 83 -12.15 10.73 -0.46
CA THR A 83 -11.62 12.09 -0.57
C THR A 83 -10.34 12.13 -1.43
N GLY A 84 -10.05 13.27 -2.06
CA GLY A 84 -8.71 13.53 -2.59
C GLY A 84 -7.69 13.78 -1.48
N THR A 85 -6.40 13.63 -1.76
CA THR A 85 -5.28 13.85 -0.82
C THR A 85 -4.52 15.16 -1.02
N GLY A 86 -4.56 15.76 -2.22
CA GLY A 86 -3.91 17.05 -2.50
C GLY A 86 -2.38 17.00 -2.67
N GLU A 87 -1.76 15.82 -2.64
CA GLU A 87 -0.31 15.68 -2.75
C GLU A 87 0.24 16.10 -4.12
N PHE A 88 -0.60 16.11 -5.17
CA PHE A 88 -0.20 16.61 -6.49
C PHE A 88 -0.08 18.13 -6.57
N ASP A 89 -0.54 18.86 -5.54
CA ASP A 89 -0.35 20.30 -5.38
C ASP A 89 0.89 20.62 -4.52
N ASP A 90 1.52 19.60 -3.91
CA ASP A 90 2.73 19.73 -3.11
C ASP A 90 3.98 19.45 -3.96
N ALA A 91 4.75 20.50 -4.26
CA ALA A 91 5.99 20.39 -5.01
C ALA A 91 6.97 19.37 -4.39
N ARG A 92 7.02 19.24 -3.06
CA ARG A 92 7.92 18.30 -2.37
C ARG A 92 7.56 16.85 -2.62
N TYR A 93 6.27 16.55 -2.85
CA TYR A 93 5.84 15.24 -3.33
C TYR A 93 6.15 15.07 -4.81
N ARG A 94 5.85 16.09 -5.63
CA ARG A 94 6.05 16.05 -7.09
C ARG A 94 7.51 15.89 -7.49
N ASP A 95 8.45 16.48 -6.75
CA ASP A 95 9.89 16.38 -7.01
C ASP A 95 10.45 14.96 -6.82
N ASN A 96 9.62 14.06 -6.28
CA ASN A 96 9.92 12.65 -6.13
C ASN A 96 11.24 12.37 -5.37
N PRO A 97 11.46 12.96 -4.19
CA PRO A 97 12.65 12.68 -3.40
C PRO A 97 12.59 11.25 -2.82
N VAL A 98 13.72 10.80 -2.27
CA VAL A 98 13.86 9.49 -1.61
C VAL A 98 12.79 9.30 -0.52
N ASP A 99 12.44 10.37 0.18
CA ASP A 99 11.46 10.43 1.25
C ASP A 99 10.06 10.87 0.78
N ARG A 100 9.73 10.83 -0.52
CA ARG A 100 8.39 11.19 -1.07
C ARG A 100 7.22 10.64 -0.26
N CYS A 101 7.34 9.44 0.31
CA CYS A 101 6.32 8.82 1.13
C CYS A 101 6.01 9.62 2.42
N TYR A 102 6.97 10.38 2.97
CA TYR A 102 6.73 11.36 4.04
C TYR A 102 5.71 12.40 3.57
N PHE A 103 6.01 13.14 2.50
CA PHE A 103 5.12 14.19 1.97
C PHE A 103 3.75 13.64 1.54
N CYS A 104 3.71 12.46 0.91
CA CYS A 104 2.46 11.78 0.58
C CYS A 104 1.60 11.51 1.83
N LYS A 105 2.21 10.98 2.91
CA LYS A 105 1.50 10.68 4.15
C LYS A 105 1.14 11.93 4.94
N THR A 106 1.97 12.96 4.92
CA THR A 106 1.68 14.30 5.44
C THR A 106 0.36 14.82 4.86
N ASN A 107 0.28 14.93 3.54
CA ASN A 107 -0.92 15.40 2.85
C ASN A 107 -2.16 14.53 3.14
N LEU A 108 -1.99 13.20 3.13
CA LEU A 108 -3.06 12.25 3.46
C LEU A 108 -3.63 12.50 4.87
N TYR A 109 -2.78 12.54 5.88
CA TYR A 109 -3.22 12.62 7.26
C TYR A 109 -3.71 14.02 7.65
N ASP A 110 -3.14 15.08 7.06
CA ASP A 110 -3.69 16.45 7.21
C ASP A 110 -5.10 16.54 6.65
N ARG A 111 -5.32 15.93 5.47
CA ARG A 111 -6.65 15.86 4.87
C ARG A 111 -7.64 15.08 5.74
N ILE A 112 -7.23 13.93 6.27
CA ILE A 112 -8.11 13.13 7.14
C ILE A 112 -8.44 13.88 8.42
N ALA A 113 -7.46 14.55 9.04
CA ALA A 113 -7.67 15.33 10.25
C ALA A 113 -8.68 16.48 10.04
N GLY A 114 -8.78 17.03 8.83
CA GLY A 114 -9.81 18.02 8.48
C GLY A 114 -11.23 17.44 8.29
N LEU A 115 -11.40 16.11 8.27
CA LEU A 115 -12.68 15.43 8.04
C LEU A 115 -13.24 14.77 9.31
N THR A 116 -12.43 14.62 10.36
CA THR A 116 -12.83 13.90 11.57
C THR A 116 -12.03 14.33 12.79
N ASP A 117 -12.71 14.39 13.94
CA ASP A 117 -12.08 14.57 15.25
C ASP A 117 -11.67 13.23 15.91
N ARG A 118 -11.94 12.10 15.25
CA ARG A 118 -11.59 10.77 15.77
C ARG A 118 -10.09 10.51 15.62
N PRO A 119 -9.48 9.72 16.52
CA PRO A 119 -8.12 9.25 16.32
C PRO A 119 -8.00 8.50 14.99
N ILE A 120 -6.97 8.86 14.22
CA ILE A 120 -6.71 8.26 12.91
C ILE A 120 -5.88 7.01 13.10
N ALA A 121 -6.34 5.88 12.57
CA ALA A 121 -5.62 4.61 12.61
C ALA A 121 -5.13 4.22 11.21
N SER A 122 -3.96 3.57 11.15
CA SER A 122 -3.45 2.98 9.91
C SER A 122 -3.04 1.52 10.10
N GLY A 123 -3.07 0.76 9.00
CA GLY A 123 -2.69 -0.67 8.98
C GLY A 123 -1.19 -0.93 8.96
N ALA A 124 -0.34 -0.04 9.48
CA ALA A 124 1.07 -0.36 9.65
C ALA A 124 1.21 -1.51 10.67
N ASN A 125 2.06 -2.49 10.36
CA ASN A 125 2.24 -3.73 11.13
C ASN A 125 3.70 -3.87 11.58
N LEU A 126 3.99 -4.90 12.40
CA LEU A 126 5.28 -5.07 13.05
C LEU A 126 6.45 -5.16 12.06
N ASP A 127 6.26 -5.83 10.92
CA ASP A 127 7.28 -5.98 9.88
C ASP A 127 7.66 -4.65 9.22
N ASP A 128 6.80 -3.63 9.27
CA ASP A 128 7.10 -2.31 8.69
C ASP A 128 8.17 -1.53 9.48
N LEU A 129 8.46 -1.90 10.73
CA LEU A 129 9.45 -1.21 11.58
C LEU A 129 10.90 -1.48 11.17
N GLY A 130 11.16 -2.58 10.46
CA GLY A 130 12.49 -2.93 9.94
C GLY A 130 12.84 -2.28 8.60
N ASP A 131 11.89 -1.57 7.98
CA ASP A 131 12.06 -0.97 6.65
C ASP A 131 12.31 0.55 6.75
N TYR A 132 12.99 1.13 5.76
CA TYR A 132 13.00 2.59 5.57
C TYR A 132 11.58 3.08 5.19
N ARG A 133 10.84 3.58 6.20
CA ARG A 133 9.44 4.02 6.07
C ARG A 133 9.28 5.49 6.50
N PRO A 134 9.71 6.46 5.67
CA PRO A 134 9.55 7.89 5.98
C PRO A 134 8.07 8.30 6.16
N GLY A 135 7.12 7.53 5.60
CA GLY A 135 5.69 7.71 5.86
C GLY A 135 5.24 7.46 7.32
N LEU A 136 5.98 6.65 8.10
CA LEU A 136 5.69 6.47 9.54
C LEU A 136 6.09 7.69 10.37
N ILE A 137 7.09 8.45 9.93
CA ILE A 137 7.48 9.72 10.57
C ILE A 137 6.31 10.72 10.45
N ALA A 138 5.77 10.89 9.24
CA ALA A 138 4.61 11.76 9.00
C ALA A 138 3.37 11.31 9.80
N ALA A 139 3.20 10.00 9.99
CA ALA A 139 2.12 9.43 10.79
C ALA A 139 2.28 9.76 12.29
N ALA A 140 3.49 9.59 12.83
CA ALA A 140 3.80 9.89 14.22
C ALA A 140 3.61 11.38 14.56
N GLU A 141 4.08 12.29 13.70
CA GLU A 141 3.88 13.74 13.84
C GLU A 141 2.40 14.14 13.93
N ARG A 142 1.52 13.37 13.30
CA ARG A 142 0.06 13.58 13.27
C ARG A 142 -0.69 12.67 14.25
N ARG A 143 0.02 12.00 15.15
CA ARG A 143 -0.54 11.12 16.18
C ARG A 143 -1.44 10.03 15.60
N VAL A 144 -1.11 9.53 14.41
CA VAL A 144 -1.77 8.36 13.83
C VAL A 144 -1.41 7.14 14.68
N VAL A 145 -2.42 6.38 15.08
CA VAL A 145 -2.25 5.16 15.85
C VAL A 145 -2.04 3.97 14.92
N HIS A 146 -1.30 2.97 15.38
CA HIS A 146 -0.94 1.79 14.59
C HIS A 146 -1.32 0.52 15.37
N PRO A 147 -2.61 0.12 15.36
CA PRO A 147 -3.10 -0.94 16.24
C PRO A 147 -2.37 -2.27 16.08
N PHE A 148 -1.94 -2.65 14.86
CA PHE A 148 -1.15 -3.86 14.66
C PHE A 148 0.26 -3.75 15.24
N ILE A 149 0.93 -2.61 15.14
CA ILE A 149 2.24 -2.40 15.78
C ILE A 149 2.09 -2.46 17.31
N GLU A 150 1.08 -1.78 17.87
CA GLU A 150 0.81 -1.80 19.32
C GLU A 150 0.48 -3.21 19.83
N ALA A 151 -0.22 -4.01 19.02
CA ALA A 151 -0.56 -5.40 19.34
C ALA A 151 0.56 -6.41 18.99
N GLN A 152 1.72 -5.93 18.49
CA GLN A 152 2.82 -6.78 18.03
C GLN A 152 2.36 -7.82 17.01
N ILE A 153 1.62 -7.39 16.00
CA ILE A 153 1.05 -8.22 14.95
C ILE A 153 1.90 -8.09 13.69
N THR A 154 2.41 -9.22 13.24
CA THR A 154 3.18 -9.39 12.01
C THR A 154 2.30 -9.42 10.78
N LYS A 155 2.90 -9.24 9.61
CA LYS A 155 2.24 -9.36 8.31
C LYS A 155 1.59 -10.73 8.09
N ALA A 156 2.22 -11.80 8.59
CA ALA A 156 1.69 -13.15 8.51
C ALA A 156 0.40 -13.28 9.34
N GLU A 157 0.41 -12.76 10.57
CA GLU A 157 -0.77 -12.74 11.44
C GLU A 157 -1.89 -11.86 10.87
N VAL A 158 -1.58 -10.71 10.24
CA VAL A 158 -2.60 -9.91 9.53
C VAL A 158 -3.30 -10.73 8.44
N ARG A 159 -2.56 -11.54 7.67
CA ARG A 159 -3.16 -12.42 6.66
C ARG A 159 -3.99 -13.54 7.29
N ALA A 160 -3.57 -14.07 8.44
CA ALA A 160 -4.35 -15.06 9.19
C ALA A 160 -5.69 -14.46 9.68
N LEU A 161 -5.64 -13.28 10.33
CA LEU A 161 -6.84 -12.53 10.74
C LEU A 161 -7.77 -12.24 9.56
N ALA A 162 -7.21 -11.87 8.39
CA ALA A 162 -8.01 -11.66 7.19
C ALA A 162 -8.79 -12.92 6.80
N ARG A 163 -8.18 -14.11 6.88
CA ARG A 163 -8.88 -15.38 6.57
C ARG A 163 -9.96 -15.70 7.58
N GLU A 164 -9.68 -15.48 8.87
CA GLU A 164 -10.64 -15.70 9.96
C GLU A 164 -11.89 -14.82 9.80
N LEU A 165 -11.72 -13.59 9.29
CA LEU A 165 -12.82 -12.67 8.95
C LEU A 165 -13.54 -13.02 7.64
N GLY A 166 -13.24 -14.16 7.02
CA GLY A 166 -13.81 -14.56 5.73
C GLY A 166 -13.24 -13.81 4.52
N LEU A 167 -12.17 -13.03 4.69
CA LEU A 167 -11.54 -12.20 3.65
C LEU A 167 -10.39 -12.95 2.95
N GLY A 168 -10.57 -14.24 2.65
CA GLY A 168 -9.53 -15.08 2.03
C GLY A 168 -8.92 -14.47 0.76
N ALA A 169 -9.75 -13.88 -0.12
CA ALA A 169 -9.26 -13.20 -1.32
C ALA A 169 -8.40 -11.95 -1.01
N VAL A 170 -8.70 -11.24 0.07
CA VAL A 170 -7.89 -10.11 0.55
C VAL A 170 -6.57 -10.61 1.16
N ALA A 171 -6.63 -11.74 1.87
CA ALA A 171 -5.48 -12.40 2.48
C ALA A 171 -4.45 -12.90 1.45
N GLU A 172 -4.82 -13.05 0.18
CA GLU A 172 -3.91 -13.42 -0.91
C GLU A 172 -3.38 -12.21 -1.70
N LEU A 173 -3.86 -11.00 -1.42
CA LEU A 173 -3.43 -9.83 -2.18
C LEU A 173 -1.90 -9.66 -2.07
N PRO A 174 -1.19 -9.52 -3.21
CA PRO A 174 0.22 -9.20 -3.17
C PRO A 174 0.42 -7.79 -2.63
N ALA A 175 1.66 -7.44 -2.26
CA ALA A 175 1.96 -6.06 -1.89
C ALA A 175 1.68 -5.12 -3.07
N GLN A 176 0.81 -4.13 -2.83
CA GLN A 176 0.38 -3.13 -3.81
C GLN A 176 0.88 -1.74 -3.39
N PRO A 177 2.17 -1.42 -3.61
CA PRO A 177 2.63 -0.05 -3.43
C PRO A 177 1.92 0.87 -4.44
N CYS A 178 1.88 2.18 -4.15
CA CYS A 178 1.28 3.18 -5.03
C CYS A 178 1.93 3.21 -6.41
N LEU A 179 1.23 3.76 -7.41
CA LEU A 179 1.76 3.88 -8.78
C LEU A 179 3.01 4.74 -8.82
N ALA A 180 3.12 5.77 -7.98
CA ALA A 180 4.33 6.58 -7.86
C ALA A 180 5.58 5.78 -7.44
N SER A 181 5.46 4.55 -6.93
CA SER A 181 6.61 3.68 -6.68
C SER A 181 7.25 3.13 -7.97
N ARG A 182 6.62 3.36 -9.14
CA ARG A 182 7.12 2.95 -10.46
C ARG A 182 8.01 3.99 -11.12
N VAL A 183 8.04 5.21 -10.58
CA VAL A 183 8.83 6.32 -11.10
C VAL A 183 10.15 6.39 -10.33
N GLU A 184 11.26 6.44 -11.05
CA GLU A 184 12.59 6.55 -10.46
C GLU A 184 12.73 7.83 -9.66
N THR A 185 13.35 7.73 -8.48
CA THR A 185 13.62 8.89 -7.62
C THR A 185 14.29 10.01 -8.42
N GLY A 186 13.85 11.25 -8.20
CA GLY A 186 14.31 12.44 -8.92
C GLY A 186 13.59 12.72 -10.25
N ILE A 187 12.83 11.77 -10.80
CA ILE A 187 11.91 12.05 -11.91
C ILE A 187 10.59 12.55 -11.33
N ALA A 188 10.16 13.73 -11.76
CA ALA A 188 8.94 14.34 -11.24
C ALA A 188 7.72 13.43 -11.39
N ILE A 189 6.88 13.35 -10.36
CA ILE A 189 5.62 12.61 -10.42
C ILE A 189 4.61 13.39 -11.26
N ASP A 190 4.15 12.75 -12.33
CA ASP A 190 3.12 13.26 -13.22
C ASP A 190 1.90 12.34 -13.29
N ALA A 191 0.70 12.90 -13.35
CA ALA A 191 -0.54 12.13 -13.34
C ALA A 191 -0.72 11.31 -14.64
N GLY A 192 -0.32 11.85 -15.79
CA GLY A 192 -0.35 11.14 -17.07
C GLY A 192 0.60 9.95 -17.07
N ASP A 193 1.75 10.09 -16.43
CA ASP A 193 2.72 9.01 -16.25
C ASP A 193 2.19 7.87 -15.39
N LEU A 194 1.52 8.19 -14.28
CA LEU A 194 0.92 7.17 -13.43
C LEU A 194 -0.25 6.46 -14.13
N ALA A 195 -1.05 7.20 -14.92
CA ALA A 195 -2.11 6.62 -15.74
C ALA A 195 -1.55 5.69 -16.84
N PHE A 196 -0.45 6.09 -17.48
CA PHE A 196 0.27 5.25 -18.44
C PHE A 196 0.79 3.96 -17.79
N VAL A 197 1.41 4.08 -16.60
CA VAL A 197 1.90 2.93 -15.83
C VAL A 197 0.76 1.97 -15.50
N GLU A 198 -0.36 2.46 -14.99
CA GLU A 198 -1.51 1.62 -14.65
C GLU A 198 -2.10 0.92 -15.89
N LEU A 199 -2.25 1.64 -17.00
CA LEU A 199 -2.69 1.07 -18.27
C LEU A 199 -1.75 -0.04 -18.75
N ALA A 200 -0.44 0.22 -18.73
CA ALA A 200 0.57 -0.72 -19.15
C ALA A 200 0.57 -1.98 -18.26
N GLU A 201 0.59 -1.82 -16.93
CA GLU A 201 0.56 -2.95 -15.99
C GLU A 201 -0.71 -3.79 -16.17
N ARG A 202 -1.88 -3.18 -16.35
CA ARG A 202 -3.15 -3.89 -16.59
C ARG A 202 -3.14 -4.67 -17.91
N ARG A 203 -2.67 -4.06 -18.99
CA ARG A 203 -2.59 -4.72 -20.31
C ARG A 203 -1.58 -5.85 -20.31
N LEU A 204 -0.47 -5.67 -19.63
CA LEU A 204 0.54 -6.71 -19.49
C LEU A 204 0.04 -7.86 -18.62
N ALA A 205 -0.62 -7.59 -17.49
CA ALA A 205 -1.21 -8.63 -16.65
C ALA A 205 -2.24 -9.49 -17.42
N ALA A 206 -3.06 -8.87 -18.27
CA ALA A 206 -3.97 -9.61 -19.15
C ALA A 206 -3.24 -10.49 -20.18
N LEU A 207 -2.04 -10.08 -20.62
CA LEU A 207 -1.22 -10.82 -21.58
C LEU A 207 -0.42 -11.94 -20.92
N THR A 208 0.26 -11.65 -19.80
CA THR A 208 1.19 -12.56 -19.13
C THR A 208 0.52 -13.45 -18.09
N GLY A 209 -0.70 -13.11 -17.66
CA GLY A 209 -1.34 -13.71 -16.50
C GLY A 209 -0.90 -13.04 -15.20
N SER A 210 -1.47 -13.53 -14.09
CA SER A 210 -1.23 -13.02 -12.74
C SER A 210 0.19 -13.33 -12.28
N GLY A 211 0.99 -12.31 -12.00
CA GLY A 211 2.37 -12.45 -11.53
C GLY A 211 2.97 -11.12 -11.09
N THR A 212 4.21 -11.15 -10.60
CA THR A 212 4.92 -9.92 -10.24
C THR A 212 5.34 -9.20 -11.52
N LEU A 213 4.65 -8.10 -11.83
CA LEU A 213 4.91 -7.28 -13.01
C LEU A 213 4.94 -5.80 -12.62
N ARG A 214 5.92 -5.04 -13.12
CA ARG A 214 5.96 -3.59 -12.93
C ARG A 214 6.35 -2.86 -14.21
N CYS A 215 5.60 -1.82 -14.57
CA CYS A 215 6.00 -0.86 -15.59
C CYS A 215 6.77 0.27 -14.89
N ARG A 216 8.01 0.55 -15.28
CA ARG A 216 8.89 1.50 -14.59
C ARG A 216 9.22 2.67 -15.49
N ILE A 217 9.13 3.87 -14.96
CA ILE A 217 9.61 5.09 -15.61
C ILE A 217 10.99 5.39 -15.05
N THR A 218 12.00 5.34 -15.92
CA THR A 218 13.41 5.56 -15.61
C THR A 218 13.97 6.70 -16.44
N HIS A 219 15.16 7.19 -16.09
CA HIS A 219 15.87 8.19 -16.89
C HIS A 219 16.24 7.68 -18.30
N GLN A 220 16.32 6.35 -18.47
CA GLN A 220 16.62 5.70 -19.75
C GLN A 220 15.36 5.40 -20.58
N GLY A 221 14.17 5.66 -20.03
CA GLY A 221 12.89 5.34 -20.65
C GLY A 221 12.04 4.37 -19.82
N VAL A 222 11.05 3.76 -20.46
CA VAL A 222 10.11 2.84 -19.82
C VAL A 222 10.69 1.44 -19.82
N ALA A 223 10.84 0.83 -18.66
CA ALA A 223 11.26 -0.57 -18.52
C ALA A 223 10.14 -1.43 -17.96
N VAL A 224 10.09 -2.71 -18.34
CA VAL A 224 9.17 -3.68 -17.71
C VAL A 224 9.95 -4.66 -16.85
N GLU A 225 9.57 -4.76 -15.58
CA GLU A 225 10.05 -5.75 -14.65
C GLU A 225 9.09 -6.94 -14.60
N LEU A 226 9.61 -8.14 -14.84
CA LEU A 226 8.87 -9.39 -14.74
C LEU A 226 9.47 -10.27 -13.65
N GLY A 227 8.62 -10.90 -12.86
CA GLY A 227 8.98 -11.96 -11.92
C GLY A 227 9.13 -13.31 -12.61
N GLU A 228 9.55 -14.32 -11.84
CA GLU A 228 9.64 -15.69 -12.30
C GLU A 228 8.26 -16.23 -12.73
N GLY A 229 8.20 -16.91 -13.88
CA GLY A 229 6.97 -17.47 -14.44
C GLY A 229 6.37 -16.72 -15.65
N ALA A 230 6.91 -15.56 -16.02
CA ALA A 230 6.50 -14.83 -17.24
C ALA A 230 7.22 -15.32 -18.52
N THR A 231 7.46 -16.63 -18.64
CA THR A 231 8.21 -17.22 -19.76
C THR A 231 7.30 -17.49 -20.97
N GLY A 232 7.83 -17.34 -22.19
CA GLY A 232 7.15 -17.67 -23.44
C GLY A 232 6.23 -16.59 -24.03
N ARG A 233 6.19 -15.39 -23.43
CA ARG A 233 5.41 -14.22 -23.93
C ARG A 233 6.25 -12.97 -24.12
N GLU A 234 7.56 -13.12 -24.09
CA GLU A 234 8.56 -12.05 -24.13
C GLU A 234 8.36 -11.13 -25.34
N GLY A 235 8.26 -11.70 -26.55
CA GLY A 235 8.08 -10.92 -27.78
C GLY A 235 6.75 -10.15 -27.81
N ALA A 236 5.69 -10.72 -27.24
CA ALA A 236 4.39 -10.05 -27.14
C ALA A 236 4.42 -8.89 -26.14
N VAL A 237 5.14 -9.05 -25.02
CA VAL A 237 5.39 -7.96 -24.06
C VAL A 237 6.16 -6.82 -24.72
N ASP A 238 7.25 -7.15 -25.43
CA ASP A 238 8.10 -6.15 -26.08
C ASP A 238 7.34 -5.40 -27.17
N ALA A 239 6.54 -6.10 -27.99
CA ALA A 239 5.69 -5.49 -29.01
C ALA A 239 4.62 -4.56 -28.40
N LEU A 240 3.93 -5.02 -27.35
CA LEU A 240 2.92 -4.24 -26.63
C LEU A 240 3.53 -2.96 -26.06
N MET A 241 4.65 -3.07 -25.36
CA MET A 241 5.28 -1.91 -24.72
C MET A 241 5.87 -0.94 -25.73
N THR A 242 6.44 -1.43 -26.83
CA THR A 242 6.90 -0.58 -27.93
C THR A 242 5.74 0.25 -28.49
N GLN A 243 4.59 -0.38 -28.74
CA GLN A 243 3.39 0.31 -29.23
C GLN A 243 2.87 1.34 -28.21
N LEU A 244 2.74 0.94 -26.94
CA LEU A 244 2.23 1.84 -25.89
C LEU A 244 3.15 3.05 -25.69
N CYS A 245 4.47 2.82 -25.64
CA CYS A 245 5.45 3.89 -25.46
C CYS A 245 5.45 4.85 -26.65
N ALA A 246 5.42 4.33 -27.89
CA ALA A 246 5.33 5.16 -29.09
C ALA A 246 4.08 6.05 -29.11
N GLY A 247 2.94 5.54 -28.64
CA GLY A 247 1.68 6.29 -28.56
C GLY A 247 1.71 7.49 -27.60
N VAL A 248 2.67 7.55 -26.69
CA VAL A 248 2.84 8.66 -25.73
C VAL A 248 4.22 9.33 -25.84
N GLY A 249 4.95 9.09 -26.94
CA GLY A 249 6.26 9.69 -27.18
C GLY A 249 7.36 9.25 -26.20
N ARG A 250 7.24 8.06 -25.61
CA ARG A 250 8.24 7.49 -24.69
C ARG A 250 9.13 6.46 -25.40
N ILE A 251 10.36 6.32 -24.89
CA ILE A 251 11.29 5.27 -25.33
C ILE A 251 11.04 4.02 -24.49
N TYR A 252 10.90 2.87 -25.14
CA TYR A 252 10.88 1.58 -24.45
C TYR A 252 12.31 1.07 -24.24
N ALA A 253 12.72 0.95 -22.99
CA ALA A 253 14.06 0.53 -22.57
C ALA A 253 14.20 -1.00 -22.36
N GLY A 254 13.14 -1.77 -22.65
CA GLY A 254 13.17 -3.23 -22.61
C GLY A 254 12.70 -3.85 -21.28
N ARG A 255 12.89 -5.17 -21.18
CA ARG A 255 12.55 -5.97 -20.00
C ARG A 255 13.74 -6.17 -19.08
N ARG A 256 13.47 -6.35 -17.79
CA ARG A 256 14.45 -6.73 -16.77
C ARG A 256 13.82 -7.61 -15.70
N ALA A 257 14.65 -8.30 -14.92
CA ALA A 257 14.18 -9.06 -13.76
C ALA A 257 13.61 -8.12 -12.68
N TYR A 258 12.50 -8.50 -12.06
CA TYR A 258 11.93 -7.75 -10.96
C TYR A 258 12.89 -7.66 -9.77
N ARG A 259 13.04 -6.45 -9.20
CA ARG A 259 13.79 -6.21 -7.97
C ARG A 259 12.99 -5.31 -7.04
N ARG A 260 12.80 -5.76 -5.79
CA ARG A 260 12.15 -4.96 -4.75
C ARG A 260 12.98 -3.70 -4.47
N GLY A 261 12.33 -2.55 -4.37
CA GLY A 261 13.00 -1.28 -4.03
C GLY A 261 13.79 -0.63 -5.17
N ALA A 262 13.81 -1.19 -6.39
CA ALA A 262 14.68 -0.73 -7.49
C ALA A 262 14.55 0.74 -7.92
N MET A 263 13.46 1.42 -7.52
CA MET A 263 13.20 2.82 -7.88
C MET A 263 13.59 3.82 -6.78
N PHE A 264 13.96 3.35 -5.58
CA PHE A 264 14.44 4.17 -4.47
C PHE A 264 15.97 4.28 -4.52
N VAL A 265 16.48 5.04 -5.48
CA VAL A 265 17.92 5.27 -5.65
C VAL A 265 18.36 6.31 -4.60
N GLY A 266 19.39 5.98 -3.81
CA GLY A 266 19.90 6.89 -2.78
C GLY A 266 19.20 6.81 -1.42
N ALA A 267 18.31 5.83 -1.21
CA ALA A 267 17.83 5.51 0.14
C ALA A 267 19.01 5.16 1.07
N PRO A 268 19.01 5.61 2.34
CA PRO A 268 20.04 5.22 3.29
C PRO A 268 20.17 3.69 3.31
N ALA A 269 21.40 3.18 3.36
CA ALA A 269 21.62 1.75 3.58
C ALA A 269 20.93 1.36 4.90
N MET A 270 20.10 0.31 4.85
CA MET A 270 19.44 -0.21 6.04
C MET A 270 20.51 -0.61 7.05
N GLY A 271 20.44 -0.10 8.27
CA GLY A 271 21.33 -0.52 9.35
C GLY A 271 21.20 -2.03 9.57
N ALA A 272 22.35 -2.70 9.65
CA ALA A 272 22.47 -4.11 10.03
C ALA A 272 22.02 -4.35 11.47
#